data_AF-A0A2V8N196-F1
#
_entry.id   AF-A0A2V8N196-F1
#
_cell.length_a   1.000
_cell.length_b   1.000
_cell.length_c   1.000
_cell.angle_alpha   90.00
_cell.angle_beta   90.00
_cell.angle_gamma   90.00
#
_symmetry.space_group_name_H-M   'P 1'
#
loop_
_entity.id
_entity.type
_entity.pdbx_description
1 polymer ?
#
loop_
_entity_poly.entity_id
_entity_poly.type
_entity_poly.pdbx_seq_one_letter_code
_entity_poly.pdbx_strand_id
1 'polypeptide(L)'
;MLTNPEIYVRTVLDLYVQMPGTTLRICSNDRALARQWFAHQIPIDIVETALLLGSARRIYRPPDALKLAPIRSMAYFVPVVEELVDQPPPKTYIHYLRYKLGFTPTINTG
;
A
#
# COMPACT_ATOMS: atom_id res chain seq x y z
N MET A 1 12.09 9.08 -7.90
CA MET A 1 12.25 7.61 -7.83
C MET A 1 13.22 7.30 -6.71
N LEU A 2 12.86 6.42 -5.78
CA LEU A 2 13.82 5.89 -4.81
C LEU A 2 14.75 4.94 -5.57
N THR A 3 16.03 5.26 -5.65
CA THR A 3 17.04 4.45 -6.36
C THR A 3 17.74 3.45 -5.45
N ASN A 4 17.54 3.56 -4.13
CA ASN A 4 18.09 2.65 -3.14
C ASN A 4 17.03 1.60 -2.74
N PRO A 5 17.30 0.28 -2.92
CA PRO A 5 16.36 -0.78 -2.57
C PRO A 5 16.01 -0.81 -1.08
N GLU A 6 16.95 -0.48 -0.18
CA GLU A 6 16.71 -0.49 1.26
C GLU A 6 15.79 0.65 1.68
N ILE A 7 16.00 1.84 1.12
CA ILE A 7 15.13 3.00 1.36
C ILE A 7 13.73 2.70 0.82
N TYR A 8 13.63 2.17 -0.40
CA TYR A 8 12.34 1.78 -0.97
C TYR A 8 11.60 0.76 -0.09
N VAL A 9 12.27 -0.34 0.28
CA VAL A 9 11.67 -1.39 1.10
C VAL A 9 11.23 -0.84 2.45
N ARG A 10 12.04 0.00 3.10
CA ARG A 10 11.66 0.64 4.35
C ARG A 10 10.44 1.54 4.17
N THR A 11 10.43 2.41 3.17
CA THR A 11 9.29 3.30 2.90
C THR A 11 8.00 2.52 2.64
N VAL A 12 8.05 1.43 1.86
CA VAL A 12 6.89 0.57 1.61
C VAL A 12 6.35 -0.04 2.92
N LEU A 13 7.25 -0.56 3.75
CA LEU A 13 6.86 -1.18 5.03
C LEU A 13 6.32 -0.15 6.02
N ASP A 14 6.93 1.05 6.09
CA ASP A 14 6.46 2.15 6.92
C ASP A 14 5.06 2.60 6.50
N LEU A 15 4.80 2.71 5.19
CA LEU A 15 3.47 3.03 4.67
C LEU A 15 2.45 1.95 5.04
N TYR A 16 2.80 0.67 4.87
CA TYR A 16 1.91 -0.46 5.18
C TYR A 16 1.49 -0.50 6.66
N VAL A 17 2.43 -0.24 7.58
CA VAL A 17 2.15 -0.22 9.03
C VAL A 17 1.28 0.98 9.44
N GLN A 18 1.33 2.08 8.69
CA GLN A 18 0.49 3.25 8.92
C GLN A 18 -0.94 3.10 8.34
N MET A 19 -1.23 2.06 7.57
CA MET A 19 -2.55 1.89 6.95
C MET A 19 -3.66 1.61 7.98
N PRO A 20 -4.84 2.23 7.84
CA PRO A 20 -5.95 1.97 8.75
C PRO A 20 -6.46 0.53 8.61
N GLY A 21 -6.53 -0.21 9.71
CA GLY A 21 -7.09 -1.56 9.74
C GLY A 21 -6.13 -2.68 9.31
N THR A 22 -4.84 -2.41 9.15
CA THR A 22 -3.79 -3.44 9.02
C THR A 22 -3.26 -3.86 10.39
N THR A 23 -2.84 -5.12 10.53
CA THR A 23 -2.13 -5.57 11.73
C THR A 23 -0.70 -5.02 11.73
N LEU A 24 -0.23 -4.50 12.88
CA LEU A 24 1.12 -3.93 13.11
C LEU A 24 2.31 -4.90 12.90
N ARG A 25 2.10 -6.08 12.29
CA ARG A 25 3.12 -7.12 12.14
C ARG A 25 3.62 -7.19 10.70
N ILE A 26 4.87 -6.82 10.50
CA ILE A 26 5.63 -7.10 9.27
C ILE A 26 6.19 -8.52 9.35
N CYS A 27 6.00 -9.34 8.33
CA CYS A 27 6.62 -10.65 8.20
C CYS A 27 7.74 -10.66 7.14
N SER A 28 8.56 -11.72 7.11
CA SER A 28 9.64 -11.87 6.12
C SER A 28 9.15 -11.82 4.68
N ASN A 29 7.93 -12.32 4.42
CA ASN A 29 7.31 -12.30 3.09
C ASN A 29 6.96 -10.87 2.65
N ASP A 30 6.56 -9.97 3.56
CA ASP A 30 6.27 -8.57 3.22
C ASP A 30 7.54 -7.85 2.76
N ARG A 31 8.67 -8.12 3.42
CA ARG A 31 9.97 -7.58 3.01
C ARG A 31 10.42 -8.12 1.65
N ALA A 32 10.22 -9.41 1.40
CA ALA A 32 10.52 -10.02 0.12
C ALA A 32 9.66 -9.40 -1.00
N LEU A 33 8.37 -9.20 -0.75
CA LEU A 33 7.46 -8.57 -1.69
C LEU A 33 7.84 -7.12 -1.99
N ALA A 34 8.22 -6.32 -0.99
CA ALA A 34 8.71 -4.96 -1.21
C ALA A 34 9.97 -4.93 -2.09
N ARG A 35 10.89 -5.90 -1.92
CA ARG A 35 12.07 -6.05 -2.79
C ARG A 35 11.68 -6.43 -4.20
N GLN A 36 10.68 -7.30 -4.36
CA GLN A 36 10.15 -7.66 -5.67
C GLN A 36 9.58 -6.42 -6.38
N TRP A 37 8.73 -5.63 -5.72
CA TRP A 37 8.20 -4.39 -6.31
C TRP A 37 9.31 -3.40 -6.71
N PHE A 38 10.37 -3.28 -5.91
CA PHE A 38 11.55 -2.49 -6.31
C PHE A 38 12.23 -3.04 -7.57
N ALA A 39 12.44 -4.36 -7.64
CA ALA A 39 13.07 -5.01 -8.80
C ALA A 39 12.24 -4.84 -10.08
N HIS A 40 10.91 -4.80 -9.95
CA HIS A 40 9.97 -4.47 -11.04
C HIS A 40 9.83 -2.96 -11.29
N GLN A 41 10.62 -2.12 -10.62
CA GLN A 41 10.62 -0.66 -10.75
C GLN A 41 9.25 -0.02 -10.48
N ILE A 42 8.43 -0.64 -9.63
CA ILE A 42 7.11 -0.11 -9.29
C ILE A 42 7.29 1.20 -8.51
N PRO A 43 6.73 2.33 -9.00
CA PRO A 43 6.86 3.61 -8.32
C PRO A 43 6.24 3.62 -6.91
N ILE A 44 6.85 4.33 -5.97
CA ILE A 44 6.39 4.37 -4.57
C ILE A 44 4.98 4.96 -4.44
N ASP A 45 4.63 5.90 -5.31
CA ASP A 45 3.30 6.50 -5.41
C ASP A 45 2.24 5.49 -5.86
N ILE A 46 2.58 4.55 -6.74
CA ILE A 46 1.67 3.44 -7.11
C ILE A 46 1.45 2.51 -5.93
N VAL A 47 2.52 2.14 -5.21
CA VAL A 47 2.41 1.29 -4.02
C VAL A 47 1.56 1.97 -2.95
N GLU A 48 1.83 3.25 -2.64
CA GLU A 48 1.04 4.00 -1.66
C GLU A 48 -0.43 4.10 -2.08
N THR A 49 -0.70 4.39 -3.36
CA THR A 49 -2.06 4.47 -3.89
C THR A 49 -2.77 3.11 -3.75
N ALA A 50 -2.09 2.00 -4.02
CA ALA A 50 -2.65 0.65 -3.86
C ALA A 50 -2.98 0.33 -2.39
N LEU A 51 -2.09 0.68 -1.46
CA LEU A 51 -2.29 0.51 -0.02
C LEU A 51 -3.51 1.31 0.46
N LEU A 52 -3.62 2.57 0.06
CA LEU A 52 -4.75 3.43 0.41
C LEU A 52 -6.06 2.93 -0.22
N LEU A 53 -6.03 2.57 -1.50
CA LEU A 53 -7.22 2.09 -2.21
C LEU A 53 -7.73 0.77 -1.64
N GLY A 54 -6.83 -0.19 -1.37
CA GLY A 54 -7.18 -1.45 -0.74
C GLY A 54 -7.75 -1.28 0.67
N SER A 55 -7.21 -0.33 1.44
CA SER A 55 -7.73 0.02 2.77
C SER A 55 -9.10 0.70 2.68
N ALA A 56 -9.28 1.64 1.75
CA ALA A 56 -10.57 2.29 1.50
C ALA A 56 -11.66 1.30 1.08
N ARG A 57 -11.34 0.35 0.16
CA ARG A 57 -12.25 -0.73 -0.25
C ARG A 57 -12.74 -1.56 0.94
N ARG A 58 -11.92 -1.71 1.98
CA ARG A 58 -12.28 -2.42 3.22
C ARG A 58 -13.13 -1.58 4.16
N ILE A 59 -12.77 -0.31 4.37
CA ILE A 59 -13.46 0.61 5.29
C ILE A 59 -14.87 0.94 4.79
N TYR A 60 -15.01 1.22 3.51
CA TYR A 60 -16.29 1.59 2.89
C TYR A 60 -17.05 0.39 2.31
N ARG A 61 -16.71 -0.83 2.74
CA ARG A 61 -17.37 -2.05 2.27
C ARG A 61 -18.85 -2.03 2.72
N PRO A 62 -19.82 -2.36 1.84
CA PRO A 62 -21.22 -2.43 2.22
C PRO A 62 -21.46 -3.42 3.36
N PRO A 63 -22.39 -3.13 4.30
CA PRO A 63 -22.69 -4.02 5.42
C PRO A 63 -23.21 -5.39 4.99
N ASP A 64 -23.80 -5.48 3.79
CA ASP A 64 -24.38 -6.70 3.23
C ASP A 64 -23.33 -7.62 2.55
N ALA A 65 -22.08 -7.15 2.43
CA ALA A 65 -21.01 -7.92 1.81
C ALA A 65 -20.36 -8.90 2.79
N LEU A 66 -19.93 -10.06 2.28
CA LEU A 66 -19.23 -11.09 3.08
C LEU A 66 -18.09 -10.48 3.91
N LYS A 67 -17.96 -10.90 5.17
CA LYS A 67 -16.90 -10.44 6.08
C LYS A 67 -15.52 -10.74 5.49
N LEU A 68 -14.69 -9.71 5.34
CA LEU A 68 -13.31 -9.88 4.93
C LEU A 68 -12.48 -10.44 6.07
N ALA A 69 -11.70 -11.49 5.80
CA ALA A 69 -10.65 -11.95 6.69
C ALA A 69 -9.71 -10.79 7.06
N PRO A 70 -9.07 -10.81 8.24
CA PRO A 70 -8.05 -9.80 8.60
C PRO A 70 -6.98 -9.71 7.52
N ILE A 71 -6.45 -8.51 7.26
CA ILE A 71 -5.26 -8.36 6.40
C ILE A 71 -4.08 -8.94 7.20
N ARG A 72 -3.59 -10.11 6.79
CA ARG A 72 -2.51 -10.84 7.49
C ARG A 72 -1.11 -10.51 6.98
N SER A 73 -1.03 -9.91 5.80
CA SER A 73 0.22 -9.56 5.13
C SER A 73 -0.04 -8.58 3.98
N MET A 74 1.03 -8.00 3.46
CA MET A 74 1.01 -7.11 2.31
C MET A 74 0.60 -7.81 1.01
N ALA A 75 0.60 -9.16 0.98
CA ALA A 75 0.12 -9.96 -0.16
C ALA A 75 -1.34 -9.63 -0.56
N TYR A 76 -2.14 -9.14 0.39
CA TYR A 76 -3.50 -8.66 0.11
C TYR A 76 -3.55 -7.54 -0.94
N PHE A 77 -2.50 -6.72 -1.02
CA PHE A 77 -2.45 -5.57 -1.92
C PHE A 77 -1.86 -5.88 -3.29
N VAL A 78 -1.27 -7.07 -3.49
CA VAL A 78 -0.71 -7.50 -4.79
C VAL A 78 -1.68 -7.28 -5.95
N PRO A 79 -2.94 -7.77 -5.93
CA PRO A 79 -3.85 -7.56 -7.05
C PRO A 79 -4.18 -6.09 -7.29
N VAL A 80 -4.17 -5.25 -6.24
CA VAL A 80 -4.40 -3.80 -6.39
C VAL A 80 -3.18 -3.11 -7.00
N VAL A 81 -1.96 -3.53 -6.63
CA VAL A 81 -0.74 -3.03 -7.26
C VAL A 81 -0.70 -3.41 -8.74
N GLU A 82 -1.02 -4.65 -9.08
CA GLU A 82 -1.10 -5.11 -10.48
C GLU A 82 -2.13 -4.32 -11.29
N GLU A 83 -3.33 -4.09 -10.72
CA GLU A 83 -4.37 -3.24 -11.32
C GLU A 83 -3.86 -1.83 -11.63
N LEU A 84 -3.15 -1.19 -10.69
CA LEU A 84 -2.65 0.18 -10.88
C LEU A 84 -1.38 0.27 -11.75
N VAL A 85 -0.64 -0.82 -11.91
CA VAL A 85 0.47 -0.89 -12.86
C VAL A 85 -0.08 -1.01 -14.28
N ASP A 86 -1.10 -1.83 -14.49
CA ASP A 86 -1.78 -1.98 -15.80
C ASP A 86 -2.56 -0.71 -16.17
N GLN A 87 -3.25 -0.11 -15.19
CA GLN A 87 -4.09 1.07 -15.36
C GLN A 87 -3.71 2.17 -14.35
N PRO A 88 -2.64 2.93 -14.63
CA PRO A 88 -2.19 3.98 -13.72
C PRO A 88 -3.27 5.02 -13.47
N PRO A 89 -3.60 5.32 -12.20
CA PRO A 89 -4.57 6.35 -11.89
C PRO A 89 -3.96 7.73 -12.18
N PRO A 90 -4.79 8.78 -12.30
CA PRO A 90 -4.30 10.14 -12.32
C PRO A 90 -3.41 10.39 -11.09
N LYS A 91 -2.27 11.06 -11.26
CA LYS A 91 -1.32 11.35 -10.16
C LYS A 91 -1.97 12.07 -8.97
N THR A 92 -3.05 12.79 -9.21
CA THR A 92 -3.80 13.51 -8.17
C THR A 92 -4.69 12.60 -7.32
N TYR A 93 -4.96 11.37 -7.76
CA TYR A 93 -5.87 10.45 -7.09
C TYR A 93 -5.37 10.05 -5.70
N ILE A 94 -4.05 9.95 -5.53
CA ILE A 94 -3.44 9.70 -4.22
C ILE A 94 -3.80 10.79 -3.20
N HIS A 95 -3.88 12.05 -3.61
CA HIS A 95 -4.27 13.16 -2.73
C HIS A 95 -5.73 13.04 -2.29
N TYR A 96 -6.61 12.63 -3.21
CA TYR A 96 -8.01 12.34 -2.89
C TYR A 96 -8.12 11.20 -1.87
N LEU A 97 -7.38 10.10 -2.07
CA LEU A 97 -7.39 8.96 -1.14
C LEU A 97 -6.84 9.35 0.25
N ARG A 98 -5.74 10.10 0.30
CA ARG A 98 -5.17 10.64 1.55
C ARG A 98 -6.20 11.49 2.30
N TYR A 99 -6.84 12.44 1.61
CA TYR A 99 -7.89 13.27 2.19
C TYR A 99 -9.07 12.44 2.71
N LYS A 100 -9.57 11.51 1.89
CA LYS A 100 -10.72 10.67 2.21
C LYS A 100 -10.49 9.78 3.44
N LEU A 101 -9.26 9.27 3.60
CA LEU A 101 -8.88 8.40 4.72
C LEU A 101 -8.30 9.15 5.92
N GLY A 102 -8.13 10.48 5.83
CA GLY A 102 -7.42 11.25 6.86
C GLY A 102 -5.97 10.80 7.04
N PHE A 103 -5.34 10.30 5.97
CA PHE A 103 -3.99 9.72 6.01
C PHE A 103 -2.93 10.76 5.64
N THR A 104 -1.99 10.98 6.56
CA THR A 104 -0.78 11.78 6.34
C THR A 104 0.43 10.87 6.51
N PRO A 105 1.16 10.51 5.42
CA PRO A 105 2.30 9.61 5.53
C PRO A 105 3.42 10.28 6.33
N THR A 106 3.84 9.63 7.42
CA THR A 106 5.10 9.96 8.09
C THR A 106 6.19 9.12 7.44
N ILE A 107 6.99 9.72 6.57
CA ILE A 107 8.10 9.03 5.92
C ILE A 107 9.35 9.27 6.78
N ASN A 108 9.87 8.21 7.42
CA ASN A 108 11.17 8.27 8.08
C ASN A 108 12.27 8.16 7.01
N THR A 109 12.83 9.31 6.62
CA THR A 109 13.95 9.42 5.68
C THR A 109 15.32 9.12 6.29
N GLY A 110 15.39 8.63 7.53
CA GLY A 110 16.62 8.38 8.30
C GLY A 110 17.62 7.41 7.68
#